data_AF-A0A2T1NEB3-F1
#
_entry.id   AF-A0A2T1NEB3-F1
#
_cell.length_a   1.000
_cell.length_b   1.000
_cell.length_c   1.000
_cell.angle_alpha   90.00
_cell.angle_beta   90.00
_cell.angle_gamma   90.00
#
_symmetry.space_group_name_H-M   'P 1'
#
loop_
_entity.id
_entity.type
_entity.pdbx_description
1 polymer ?
#
loop_
_entity_poly.entity_id
_entity_poly.type
_entity_poly.pdbx_seq_one_letter_code
_entity_poly.pdbx_strand_id
1 'polypeptide(L)'
;MKEIIEKALLKESTEFNGSISELKEQIRFKKERKFNLDWISENEFKALSKFSLGTLIIDGFHGAADGIKAYGKLTELNNRKTKIELRTKLRIELYIVSIIPILTITVAYLTGKEIPIWSILLFPFIVLWFWFIYRLQEKSLFGKIKKYMSTELKNAVQQQNISNKTFNL
;
A
#
# COMPACT_ATOMS: atom_id res chain seq x y z
N MET A 1 -10.06 15.78 -13.74
CA MET A 1 -8.98 15.65 -12.72
C MET A 1 -9.08 14.38 -11.86
N LYS A 2 -10.23 14.07 -11.24
CA LYS A 2 -10.38 12.88 -10.36
C LYS A 2 -10.03 11.56 -11.04
N GLU A 3 -10.49 11.33 -12.27
CA GLU A 3 -10.22 10.08 -13.02
C GLU A 3 -8.73 9.84 -13.31
N ILE A 4 -7.96 10.91 -13.57
CA ILE A 4 -6.52 10.80 -13.86
C ILE A 4 -5.77 10.40 -12.59
N ILE A 5 -6.15 10.99 -11.46
CA ILE A 5 -5.59 10.64 -10.15
C ILE A 5 -5.95 9.20 -9.79
N GLU A 6 -7.20 8.77 -10.03
CA GLU A 6 -7.62 7.38 -9.77
C GLU A 6 -6.84 6.36 -10.61
N LYS A 7 -6.57 6.66 -11.89
CA LYS A 7 -5.69 5.82 -12.73
C LYS A 7 -4.23 5.84 -12.27
N ALA A 8 -3.78 6.93 -11.66
CA ALA A 8 -2.46 7.04 -11.07
C ALA A 8 -2.34 6.29 -9.73
N LEU A 9 -3.43 5.85 -9.10
CA LEU A 9 -3.41 5.00 -7.91
C LEU A 9 -3.42 3.52 -8.28
N LEU A 10 -2.75 2.70 -7.48
CA LEU A 10 -2.83 1.26 -7.66
C LEU A 10 -4.09 0.76 -6.96
N LYS A 11 -5.01 0.16 -7.72
CA LYS A 11 -6.20 -0.50 -7.21
C LYS A 11 -6.21 -1.94 -7.67
N GLU A 12 -6.36 -2.86 -6.74
CA GLU A 12 -6.54 -4.28 -7.03
C GLU A 12 -7.64 -4.86 -6.14
N SER A 13 -8.33 -5.89 -6.59
CA SER A 13 -9.28 -6.62 -5.73
C SER A 13 -8.98 -8.12 -5.73
N THR A 14 -9.41 -8.79 -4.67
CA THR A 14 -9.37 -10.24 -4.52
C THR A 14 -10.57 -10.68 -3.70
N GLU A 15 -10.95 -11.95 -3.83
CA GLU A 15 -12.01 -12.56 -3.02
C GLU A 15 -11.41 -13.47 -1.96
N PHE A 16 -12.10 -13.56 -0.83
CA PHE A 16 -11.86 -14.50 0.25
C PHE A 16 -13.11 -15.33 0.48
N ASN A 17 -12.95 -16.64 0.63
CA ASN A 17 -14.04 -17.55 0.93
C ASN A 17 -14.26 -17.58 2.45
N GLY A 18 -15.16 -16.74 2.93
CA GLY A 18 -15.52 -16.59 4.33
C GLY A 18 -16.11 -15.21 4.63
N SER A 19 -16.72 -15.07 5.81
CA SER A 19 -17.23 -13.79 6.31
C SER A 19 -16.12 -12.83 6.72
N ILE A 20 -16.43 -11.54 6.90
CA ILE A 20 -15.47 -10.56 7.40
C ILE A 20 -14.96 -10.96 8.80
N SER A 21 -15.84 -11.50 9.63
CA SER A 21 -15.51 -11.97 10.99
C SER A 21 -14.51 -13.12 10.96
N GLU A 22 -14.73 -14.13 10.10
CA GLU A 22 -13.81 -15.25 9.91
C GLU A 22 -12.44 -14.77 9.40
N LEU A 23 -12.43 -13.83 8.45
CA LEU A 23 -11.20 -13.24 7.92
C LEU A 23 -10.40 -12.53 9.03
N LYS A 24 -11.06 -11.71 9.85
CA LYS A 24 -10.41 -11.00 10.97
C LYS A 24 -9.85 -11.97 12.00
N GLU A 25 -10.59 -13.01 12.32
CA GLU A 25 -10.18 -14.04 13.27
C GLU A 25 -8.91 -14.74 12.77
N GLN A 26 -8.88 -15.18 11.51
CA GLN A 26 -7.70 -15.80 10.91
C GLN A 26 -6.48 -14.87 10.87
N ILE A 27 -6.70 -13.57 10.60
CA ILE A 27 -5.65 -12.55 10.65
C ILE A 27 -5.10 -12.37 12.08
N ARG A 28 -5.93 -12.52 13.12
CA ARG A 28 -5.53 -12.38 14.53
C ARG A 28 -4.64 -13.54 14.98
N PHE A 29 -4.93 -14.76 14.55
CA PHE A 29 -4.16 -15.95 14.94
C PHE A 29 -2.78 -16.01 14.28
N LYS A 30 -2.65 -15.59 13.02
CA LYS A 30 -1.35 -15.62 12.32
C LYS A 30 -0.61 -14.29 12.42
N LYS A 31 0.19 -14.13 13.47
CA LYS A 31 0.95 -12.88 13.72
C LYS A 31 2.11 -12.65 12.76
N GLU A 32 2.74 -13.71 12.24
CA GLU A 32 3.90 -13.60 11.36
C GLU A 32 3.51 -13.05 9.98
N ARG A 33 3.87 -11.78 9.75
CA ARG A 33 3.55 -11.04 8.53
C ARG A 33 4.76 -10.24 8.06
N LYS A 34 4.93 -10.15 6.75
CA LYS A 34 5.95 -9.30 6.08
C LYS A 34 5.55 -7.81 6.02
N PHE A 35 4.42 -7.46 6.64
CA PHE A 35 3.84 -6.13 6.73
C PHE A 35 3.15 -5.97 8.09
N ASN A 36 2.99 -4.73 8.56
CA ASN A 36 2.16 -4.43 9.72
C ASN A 36 0.72 -4.17 9.22
N LEU A 37 -0.28 -4.58 9.99
CA LEU A 37 -1.68 -4.43 9.63
C LEU A 37 -2.43 -3.82 10.80
N ASP A 38 -3.07 -2.69 10.54
CA ASP A 38 -3.84 -1.92 11.49
C ASP A 38 -5.27 -1.79 10.98
N TRP A 39 -6.26 -2.03 11.84
CA TRP A 39 -7.67 -1.83 11.48
C TRP A 39 -8.04 -0.35 11.65
N ILE A 40 -8.65 0.24 10.62
CA ILE A 40 -9.15 1.62 10.65
C ILE A 40 -10.61 1.63 11.10
N SER A 41 -11.39 0.65 10.64
CA SER A 41 -12.80 0.47 10.99
C SER A 41 -13.15 -1.01 10.92
N GLU A 42 -14.44 -1.34 11.09
CA GLU A 42 -14.89 -2.73 10.95
C GLU A 42 -14.60 -3.32 9.57
N ASN A 43 -14.67 -2.51 8.52
CA ASN A 43 -14.54 -2.99 7.14
C ASN A 43 -13.32 -2.40 6.44
N GLU A 44 -12.45 -1.67 7.14
CA GLU A 44 -11.27 -1.06 6.54
C GLU A 44 -10.01 -1.32 7.34
N PHE A 45 -8.91 -1.58 6.63
CA PHE A 45 -7.59 -1.79 7.22
C PHE A 45 -6.51 -1.03 6.46
N LYS A 46 -5.41 -0.76 7.15
CA LYS A 46 -4.17 -0.23 6.62
C LYS A 46 -3.11 -1.32 6.72
N ALA A 47 -2.36 -1.53 5.65
CA ALA A 47 -1.17 -2.37 5.66
C ALA A 47 0.07 -1.52 5.38
N LEU A 48 1.08 -1.62 6.24
CA LEU A 48 2.35 -0.91 6.17
C LEU A 48 3.46 -1.91 5.82
N SER A 49 4.23 -1.62 4.77
CA SER A 49 5.42 -2.42 4.48
C SER A 49 6.44 -2.23 5.58
N LYS A 50 7.03 -3.32 6.08
CA LYS A 50 8.15 -3.28 7.04
C LYS A 50 9.44 -2.72 6.42
N PHE A 51 9.52 -2.70 5.09
CA PHE A 51 10.65 -2.20 4.34
C PHE A 51 10.16 -1.25 3.26
N SER A 52 10.72 -0.05 3.22
CA SER A 52 10.43 0.96 2.22
C SER A 52 11.70 1.72 1.85
N LEU A 53 11.95 1.86 0.55
CA LEU A 53 13.09 2.57 -0.02
C LEU A 53 12.66 3.92 -0.56
N GLY A 54 13.48 4.93 -0.32
CA GLY A 54 13.25 6.30 -0.79
C GLY A 54 12.08 7.01 -0.12
N THR A 55 11.49 6.46 0.94
CA THR A 55 10.35 7.05 1.64
C THR A 55 10.79 7.88 2.83
N LEU A 56 10.09 8.98 3.09
CA LEU A 56 10.25 9.71 4.34
C LEU A 56 9.55 8.93 5.46
N ILE A 57 10.28 8.64 6.52
CA ILE A 57 9.74 8.17 7.81
C ILE A 57 10.00 9.30 8.79
N ILE A 58 8.94 9.95 9.27
CA ILE A 58 9.07 11.06 10.21
C ILE A 58 8.37 10.65 11.51
N ASP A 59 9.18 10.40 12.54
CA ASP A 59 8.67 10.10 13.89
C ASP A 59 7.85 11.29 14.39
N GLY A 60 6.58 11.04 14.74
CA GLY A 60 5.62 12.06 15.19
C GLY A 60 4.62 12.54 14.14
N PHE A 61 4.80 12.25 12.84
CA PHE A 61 3.83 12.59 11.78
C PHE A 61 3.11 11.35 11.23
N HIS A 62 2.53 10.57 12.15
CA HIS A 62 1.81 9.33 11.87
C HIS A 62 0.67 9.55 10.86
N GLY A 63 0.76 8.87 9.72
CA GLY A 63 -0.23 8.92 8.64
C GLY A 63 0.31 9.52 7.35
N ALA A 64 1.16 10.55 7.41
CA ALA A 64 1.70 11.22 6.22
C ALA A 64 3.06 10.65 5.78
N ALA A 65 3.92 10.24 6.72
CA ALA A 65 5.29 9.81 6.47
C ALA A 65 5.62 8.53 7.28
N ASP A 66 4.99 7.40 6.91
CA ASP A 66 5.28 6.08 7.52
C ASP A 66 5.53 5.04 6.42
N GLY A 67 6.31 5.39 5.40
CA GLY A 67 6.75 4.44 4.37
C GLY A 67 5.65 3.98 3.40
N ILE A 68 5.80 2.75 2.87
CA ILE A 68 4.88 2.16 1.86
C ILE A 68 3.59 1.65 2.51
N LYS A 69 2.43 2.17 2.06
CA LYS A 69 1.11 1.91 2.66
C LYS A 69 0.09 1.45 1.63
N ALA A 70 -0.74 0.49 2.01
CA ALA A 70 -1.92 0.04 1.28
C ALA A 70 -3.15 0.16 2.18
N TYR A 71 -4.28 0.53 1.60
CA TYR A 71 -5.57 0.58 2.28
C TYR A 71 -6.46 -0.52 1.72
N GLY A 72 -6.99 -1.37 2.59
CA GLY A 72 -7.95 -2.41 2.24
C GLY A 72 -9.35 -2.03 2.66
N LYS A 73 -10.33 -2.25 1.79
CA LYS A 73 -11.76 -2.22 2.09
C LYS A 73 -12.34 -3.61 1.92
N LEU A 74 -13.06 -4.07 2.93
CA LEU A 74 -13.77 -5.32 2.95
C LEU A 74 -15.24 -5.07 2.58
N THR A 75 -15.82 -5.96 1.79
CA THR A 75 -17.24 -5.90 1.44
C THR A 75 -17.77 -7.31 1.37
N GLU A 76 -18.82 -7.60 2.12
CA GLU A 76 -19.48 -8.91 2.04
C GLU A 76 -20.16 -9.07 0.69
N LEU A 77 -19.98 -10.23 0.09
CA LEU A 77 -20.62 -10.67 -1.13
C LEU A 77 -21.66 -11.74 -0.79
N ASN A 78 -22.70 -11.82 -1.60
CA ASN A 78 -23.66 -12.93 -1.53
C ASN A 78 -22.90 -14.27 -1.66
N ASN A 79 -23.22 -15.24 -0.80
CA ASN A 79 -22.58 -16.56 -0.65
C ASN A 79 -21.40 -16.66 0.34
N ARG A 80 -21.41 -15.91 1.46
CA ARG A 80 -20.35 -15.94 2.49
C ARG A 80 -18.95 -15.72 1.92
N LYS A 81 -18.83 -14.84 0.94
CA LYS A 81 -17.55 -14.41 0.38
C LYS A 81 -17.28 -12.98 0.80
N THR A 82 -16.03 -12.64 0.98
CA THR A 82 -15.61 -11.27 1.28
C THR A 82 -14.75 -10.76 0.13
N LYS A 83 -15.17 -9.64 -0.48
CA LYS A 83 -14.34 -8.89 -1.42
C LYS A 83 -13.34 -8.05 -0.63
N ILE A 84 -12.08 -8.11 -1.02
CA ILE A 84 -10.98 -7.32 -0.47
C ILE A 84 -10.50 -6.37 -1.58
N GLU A 85 -10.81 -5.09 -1.46
CA GLU A 85 -10.32 -4.05 -2.37
C GLU A 85 -9.11 -3.34 -1.77
N LEU A 86 -7.95 -3.46 -2.41
CA LEU A 86 -6.72 -2.78 -2.03
C LEU A 86 -6.54 -1.53 -2.88
N ARG A 87 -6.24 -0.40 -2.24
CA ARG A 87 -5.94 0.89 -2.87
C ARG A 87 -4.74 1.56 -2.23
N THR A 88 -3.93 2.25 -3.03
CA THR A 88 -2.91 3.18 -2.52
C THR A 88 -3.42 4.61 -2.53
N LYS A 89 -2.72 5.52 -1.84
CA LYS A 89 -2.96 6.96 -1.89
C LYS A 89 -1.74 7.65 -2.47
N LEU A 90 -1.94 8.82 -3.08
CA LEU A 90 -0.81 9.58 -3.60
C LEU A 90 0.08 10.04 -2.43
N ARG A 91 1.38 9.92 -2.65
CA ARG A 91 2.42 10.17 -1.65
C ARG A 91 2.78 11.64 -1.58
N ILE A 92 2.94 12.16 -0.36
CA ILE A 92 3.39 13.54 -0.14
C ILE A 92 4.80 13.75 -0.71
N GLU A 93 5.64 12.72 -0.65
CA GLU A 93 7.00 12.74 -1.18
C GLU A 93 7.04 13.04 -2.69
N LEU A 94 6.06 12.54 -3.44
CA LEU A 94 5.98 12.80 -4.88
C LEU A 94 5.61 14.26 -5.17
N TYR A 95 4.76 14.86 -4.34
CA TYR A 95 4.46 16.31 -4.43
C TYR A 95 5.70 17.14 -4.08
N ILE A 96 6.43 16.78 -3.02
CA ILE A 96 7.64 17.51 -2.60
C ILE A 96 8.71 17.47 -3.70
N VAL A 97 8.99 16.29 -4.25
CA VAL A 97 9.98 16.10 -5.33
C VAL A 97 9.56 16.82 -6.62
N SER A 98 8.26 17.07 -6.82
CA SER A 98 7.77 17.82 -7.99
C SER A 98 7.75 19.33 -7.75
N ILE A 99 7.33 19.79 -6.58
CA ILE A 99 7.11 21.21 -6.28
C ILE A 99 8.42 21.95 -6.01
N ILE A 100 9.35 21.36 -5.25
CA ILE A 100 10.61 22.02 -4.89
C ILE A 100 11.39 22.45 -6.14
N PRO A 101 11.63 21.58 -7.14
CA PRO A 101 12.32 21.99 -8.36
C PRO A 101 11.61 23.12 -9.12
N ILE A 102 10.28 23.08 -9.20
CA ILE A 102 9.49 24.12 -9.86
C ILE A 102 9.70 25.47 -9.16
N LEU A 103 9.68 25.48 -7.82
CA LEU A 103 9.95 26.69 -7.05
C LEU A 103 11.38 27.18 -7.26
N THR A 104 12.38 26.29 -7.25
CA THR A 104 13.78 26.65 -7.49
C THR A 104 13.99 27.26 -8.87
N ILE A 105 13.41 26.66 -9.92
CA ILE A 105 13.48 27.20 -11.29
C ILE A 105 12.81 28.57 -11.34
N THR A 106 11.65 28.73 -10.70
CA THR A 106 10.93 30.01 -10.66
C THR A 106 11.76 31.11 -9.99
N VAL A 107 12.37 30.82 -8.84
CA VAL A 107 13.23 31.79 -8.13
C VAL A 107 14.47 32.14 -8.94
N ALA A 108 15.11 31.18 -9.59
CA ALA A 108 16.27 31.45 -10.42
C ALA A 108 15.91 32.33 -11.62
N TYR A 109 14.78 32.03 -12.27
CA TYR A 109 14.24 32.85 -13.35
C TYR A 109 13.99 34.30 -12.89
N LEU A 110 13.35 34.50 -11.73
CA LEU A 110 13.06 35.83 -11.17
C LEU A 110 14.33 36.59 -10.74
N THR A 111 15.39 35.88 -10.35
CA THR A 111 16.66 36.50 -9.91
C THR A 111 17.67 36.66 -11.04
N GLY A 112 17.31 36.28 -12.28
CA GLY A 112 18.22 36.32 -13.43
C GLY A 112 19.40 35.35 -13.31
N LYS A 113 19.30 34.34 -12.44
CA LYS A 113 20.34 33.31 -12.29
C LYS A 113 20.20 32.28 -13.40
N GLU A 114 21.32 31.99 -14.07
CA GLU A 114 21.37 30.95 -15.08
C GLU A 114 21.33 29.56 -14.44
N ILE A 115 20.41 28.72 -14.92
CA ILE A 115 20.34 27.30 -14.59
C ILE A 115 20.76 26.50 -15.83
N PRO A 116 21.71 25.55 -15.71
CA PRO A 116 22.06 24.66 -16.81
C PRO A 116 20.83 23.88 -17.32
N ILE A 117 20.56 23.92 -18.63
CA ILE A 117 19.38 23.28 -19.21
C ILE A 117 19.28 21.77 -18.93
N TRP A 118 20.44 21.09 -18.81
CA TRP A 118 20.53 19.69 -18.44
C TRP A 118 19.89 19.38 -17.08
N SER A 119 20.03 20.29 -16.10
CA SER A 119 19.39 20.11 -14.78
C SER A 119 17.88 20.20 -14.87
N ILE A 120 17.36 21.10 -15.72
CA ILE A 120 15.93 21.27 -15.96
C ILE A 120 15.35 19.99 -16.61
N LEU A 121 16.05 19.47 -17.62
CA LEU A 121 15.67 18.23 -18.30
C LEU A 121 15.72 17.01 -17.39
N LEU A 122 16.60 16.99 -16.39
CA LEU A 122 16.77 15.87 -15.48
C LEU A 122 15.62 15.73 -14.45
N PHE A 123 14.93 16.81 -14.11
CA PHE A 123 13.82 16.78 -13.15
C PHE A 123 12.66 15.85 -13.52
N PRO A 124 12.07 15.90 -14.74
CA PRO A 124 11.01 14.96 -15.09
C PRO A 124 11.48 13.51 -15.02
N PHE A 125 12.75 13.21 -15.35
CA PHE A 125 13.30 11.86 -15.19
C PHE A 125 13.38 11.43 -13.72
N ILE A 126 13.82 12.33 -12.82
CA ILE A 126 13.80 12.06 -11.37
C ILE A 126 12.38 11.76 -10.89
N VAL A 127 11.40 12.61 -11.24
CA VAL A 127 10.01 12.44 -10.81
C VAL A 127 9.45 11.10 -11.31
N LEU A 128 9.68 10.77 -12.58
CA LEU A 128 9.26 9.49 -13.17
C LEU A 128 9.95 8.30 -12.50
N TRP A 129 11.24 8.41 -12.19
CA TRP A 129 12.00 7.37 -11.49
C TRP A 129 11.42 7.11 -10.09
N PHE A 130 11.20 8.15 -9.30
CA PHE A 130 10.59 8.02 -7.97
C PHE A 130 9.19 7.41 -8.07
N TRP A 131 8.36 7.89 -8.99
CA TRP A 131 7.04 7.32 -9.23
C TRP A 131 7.09 5.83 -9.55
N PHE A 132 8.01 5.41 -10.44
CA PHE A 132 8.20 4.01 -10.81
C PHE A 132 8.64 3.14 -9.64
N ILE A 133 9.66 3.58 -8.88
CA ILE A 133 10.17 2.86 -7.71
C ILE A 133 9.10 2.68 -6.64
N TYR A 134 8.31 3.72 -6.36
CA TYR A 134 7.19 3.61 -5.43
C TYR A 134 6.13 2.64 -5.94
N ARG A 135 5.82 2.66 -7.25
CA ARG A 135 4.83 1.76 -7.82
C ARG A 135 5.24 0.29 -7.72
N LEU A 136 6.52 -0.02 -7.92
CA LEU A 136 7.04 -1.37 -7.72
C LEU A 136 6.91 -1.83 -6.26
N GLN A 137 7.21 -0.96 -5.30
CA GLN A 137 7.08 -1.27 -3.88
C GLN A 137 5.61 -1.45 -3.45
N GLU A 138 4.69 -0.63 -3.97
CA GLU A 138 3.25 -0.77 -3.77
C GLU A 138 2.72 -2.10 -4.30
N LYS A 139 3.12 -2.48 -5.53
CA LYS A 139 2.74 -3.76 -6.13
C LYS A 139 3.30 -4.95 -5.35
N SER A 140 4.53 -4.84 -4.86
CA SER A 140 5.14 -5.85 -3.98
C SER A 140 4.34 -6.01 -2.67
N LEU A 141 3.92 -4.90 -2.05
CA LEU A 141 3.09 -4.93 -0.85
C LEU A 141 1.72 -5.59 -1.13
N PHE A 142 1.07 -5.24 -2.24
CA PHE A 142 -0.20 -5.85 -2.65
C PHE A 142 -0.05 -7.36 -2.86
N GLY A 143 1.03 -7.79 -3.52
CA GLY A 143 1.35 -9.20 -3.68
C GLY A 143 1.55 -9.93 -2.36
N LYS A 144 2.23 -9.32 -1.39
CA LYS A 144 2.39 -9.87 -0.03
C LYS A 144 1.06 -10.01 0.69
N ILE A 145 0.18 -9.00 0.60
CA ILE A 145 -1.16 -9.06 1.21
C ILE A 145 -2.00 -10.15 0.56
N LYS A 146 -2.05 -10.21 -0.79
CA LYS A 146 -2.81 -11.23 -1.52
C LYS A 146 -2.33 -12.65 -1.23
N LYS A 147 -1.00 -12.87 -1.21
CA LYS A 147 -0.43 -14.18 -0.88
C LYS A 147 -0.80 -14.61 0.54
N TYR A 148 -0.74 -13.67 1.48
CA TYR A 148 -1.16 -13.90 2.85
C TYR A 148 -2.65 -14.30 2.93
N MET A 149 -3.54 -13.53 2.29
CA MET A 149 -4.99 -13.80 2.34
C MET A 149 -5.43 -15.07 1.60
N SER A 150 -4.73 -15.46 0.52
CA SER A 150 -5.15 -16.59 -0.34
C SER A 150 -4.53 -17.93 0.04
N THR A 151 -3.23 -17.94 0.34
CA THR A 151 -2.45 -19.18 0.52
C THR A 151 -2.24 -19.47 1.99
N GLU A 152 -1.80 -18.45 2.73
CA GLU A 152 -1.40 -18.63 4.12
C GLU A 152 -2.58 -18.80 5.07
N LEU A 153 -3.68 -18.10 4.82
CA LEU A 153 -4.93 -18.28 5.57
C LEU A 153 -5.59 -19.63 5.26
N LYS A 154 -5.64 -20.03 3.97
CA LYS A 154 -6.20 -21.33 3.56
C LYS A 154 -5.46 -22.51 4.20
N ASN A 155 -4.13 -22.46 4.23
CA ASN A 155 -3.32 -23.50 4.84
C ASN A 155 -3.50 -23.58 6.36
N ALA A 156 -3.67 -22.43 7.04
CA ALA A 156 -3.91 -22.40 8.48
C ALA A 156 -5.26 -23.03 8.86
N VAL A 157 -6.32 -22.72 8.10
CA VAL A 157 -7.65 -23.34 8.28
C VAL A 157 -7.59 -24.86 8.07
N GLN A 158 -6.83 -25.31 7.06
CA GLN A 158 -6.70 -26.73 6.77
C GLN A 158 -5.93 -27.48 7.87
N GLN A 159 -4.87 -26.88 8.42
CA GLN A 159 -4.12 -27.46 9.56
C GLN A 159 -4.97 -27.54 10.84
N GLN A 160 -5.80 -26.54 11.12
CA GLN A 160 -6.70 -26.55 12.27
C GLN A 160 -7.77 -27.65 12.16
N ASN A 161 -8.36 -27.83 10.98
CA ASN A 161 -9.34 -28.90 10.73
C ASN A 161 -8.74 -30.30 10.88
N ILE A 162 -7.46 -30.47 10.54
CA ILE A 162 -6.74 -31.73 10.73
C ILE A 162 -6.49 -31.97 12.22
N SER A 163 -5.99 -30.96 12.96
CA SER A 163 -5.75 -31.04 14.40
C SER A 163 -7.03 -31.37 15.18
N ASN A 164 -8.15 -30.70 14.88
CA ASN A 164 -9.42 -30.95 15.57
C ASN A 164 -10.01 -32.34 15.27
N LYS A 165 -9.71 -32.94 14.12
CA LYS A 165 -10.08 -34.33 13.83
C LYS A 165 -9.25 -35.33 14.63
N THR A 166 -7.97 -35.08 14.84
CA THR A 166 -7.09 -35.98 15.61
C THR A 166 -7.34 -35.98 17.11
N PHE A 167 -7.95 -34.92 17.67
CA PHE A 167 -8.31 -34.86 19.09
C PHE A 167 -9.70 -35.43 19.43
N ASN A 168 -10.52 -35.73 18.42
CA ASN A 168 -11.85 -36.33 18.57
C ASN A 168 -11.90 -37.82 18.19
N LEU A 169 -10.72 -38.47 18.11
CA LEU A 169 -10.51 -39.91 17.93
C LEU A 169 -9.84 -40.45 19.19
#